data_AF-A0A151RQU7-F1
#
_entry.id   AF-A0A151RQU7-F1
#
_cell.length_a   1.000
_cell.length_b   1.000
_cell.length_c   1.000
_cell.angle_alpha   90.00
_cell.angle_beta   90.00
_cell.angle_gamma   90.00
#
_symmetry.space_group_name_H-M   'P 1'
#
loop_
_entity.id
_entity.type
_entity.pdbx_description
1 polymer ?
#
loop_
_entity_poly.entity_id
_entity_poly.type
_entity_poly.pdbx_seq_one_letter_code
_entity_poly.pdbx_strand_id
1 'polypeptide(L)'
;GKFITKKLDRSLINQDWRLAFLEAFAKNLCRVYSDHCPILIHSDGIKDTNGERSFCFLVAWTTHPAFGNIVQHAWNKGSPHVPNGL
;
A
#
# COMPACT_ATOMS: atom_id res chain seq x y z
N GLY A 1 26.74 -9.80 -25.55
CA GLY A 1 26.99 -8.43 -25.04
C GLY A 1 26.25 -8.23 -23.73
N LYS A 2 26.83 -7.50 -22.77
CA LYS A 2 26.19 -7.21 -21.47
C LYS A 2 25.25 -6.02 -21.62
N PHE A 3 23.96 -6.20 -21.31
CA PHE A 3 23.01 -5.07 -21.26
C PHE A 3 23.25 -4.27 -19.98
N ILE A 4 23.50 -2.97 -20.12
CA ILE A 4 23.63 -2.04 -19.00
C ILE A 4 22.40 -1.13 -19.02
N THR A 5 21.62 -1.16 -17.95
CA THR A 5 20.46 -0.28 -17.76
C THR A 5 20.74 0.69 -16.62
N LYS A 6 20.16 1.89 -16.68
CA LYS A 6 20.22 2.90 -15.62
C LYS A 6 18.80 3.37 -15.28
N LYS A 7 18.54 3.60 -13.99
CA LYS A 7 17.27 4.18 -13.51
C LYS A 7 17.50 5.65 -13.17
N LEU A 8 17.24 6.51 -14.15
CA LEU A 8 17.48 7.96 -14.05
C LEU A 8 16.21 8.74 -13.73
N ASP A 9 15.06 8.25 -14.19
CA ASP A 9 13.76 8.88 -13.99
C ASP A 9 13.27 8.69 -12.55
N ARG A 10 12.78 9.77 -11.93
CA ARG A 10 12.28 9.81 -10.55
C ARG A 10 11.09 10.76 -10.46
N SER A 11 10.13 10.42 -9.59
CA SER A 11 9.13 11.36 -9.11
C SER A 11 9.51 11.85 -7.72
N LEU A 12 9.29 13.14 -7.46
CA LEU A 12 9.53 13.79 -6.18
C LEU A 12 8.23 14.47 -5.75
N ILE A 13 7.89 14.37 -4.47
CA ILE A 13 6.72 15.00 -3.88
C ILE A 13 7.13 15.72 -2.60
N ASN A 14 6.42 16.77 -2.26
CA ASN A 14 6.56 17.44 -0.98
C ASN A 14 5.56 16.87 0.04
N GLN A 15 5.67 17.35 1.28
CA GLN A 15 4.81 16.90 2.38
C GLN A 15 3.34 17.26 2.13
N ASP A 16 3.06 18.48 1.67
CA ASP A 16 1.69 18.94 1.44
C ASP A 16 0.97 18.07 0.41
N TRP A 17 1.66 17.70 -0.68
CA TRP A 17 1.13 16.80 -1.70
C TRP A 17 0.90 15.40 -1.13
N ARG A 18 1.82 14.89 -0.30
CA ARG A 18 1.64 13.57 0.34
C ARG A 18 0.42 13.53 1.27
N LEU A 19 0.17 14.62 1.99
CA LEU A 19 -1.00 14.75 2.86
C LEU A 19 -2.31 14.86 2.07
N ALA A 20 -2.29 15.53 0.91
CA ALA A 20 -3.44 15.61 0.03
C ALA A 20 -3.76 14.26 -0.64
N PHE A 21 -2.76 13.43 -0.92
CA PHE A 21 -2.91 12.16 -1.63
C PHE A 21 -2.22 11.01 -0.88
N LEU A 22 -2.82 10.61 0.25
CA LEU A 22 -2.26 9.60 1.15
C LEU A 22 -2.04 8.23 0.50
N GLU A 23 -2.92 7.87 -0.44
CA GLU A 23 -2.88 6.59 -1.15
C GLU A 23 -2.11 6.67 -2.48
N ALA A 24 -1.56 7.82 -2.82
CA ALA A 24 -0.86 7.98 -4.09
C ALA A 24 0.31 7.02 -4.24
N PHE A 25 0.50 6.54 -5.47
CA PHE A 25 1.60 5.65 -5.83
C PHE A 25 2.14 5.96 -7.22
N ALA A 26 3.39 5.55 -7.45
CA ALA A 26 4.08 5.69 -8.73
C ALA A 26 4.28 4.30 -9.37
N LYS A 27 4.02 4.18 -10.67
CA LYS A 27 4.24 2.95 -11.44
C LYS A 27 5.09 3.24 -12.68
N ASN A 28 6.10 2.42 -12.92
CA ASN A 28 6.82 2.43 -14.19
C ASN A 28 5.99 1.67 -15.24
N LEU A 29 5.75 2.29 -16.38
CA LEU A 29 5.05 1.67 -17.51
C LEU A 29 6.03 0.93 -18.42
N CYS A 30 5.50 -0.03 -19.17
CA CYS A 30 6.27 -0.75 -20.19
C CYS A 30 6.77 0.23 -21.24
N ARG A 31 8.06 0.10 -21.56
CA ARG A 31 8.72 0.83 -22.64
C ARG A 31 8.26 0.28 -23.99
N VAL A 32 7.63 1.10 -24.82
CA VAL A 32 7.14 0.68 -26.15
C VAL A 32 7.94 1.35 -27.28
N TYR A 33 8.15 2.67 -27.22
CA TYR A 33 8.74 3.44 -28.33
C TYR A 33 9.92 4.36 -27.94
N SER A 34 10.27 4.45 -26.65
CA SER A 34 11.41 5.25 -26.15
C SER A 34 12.47 4.32 -25.57
N ASP A 35 13.68 4.81 -25.31
CA ASP A 35 14.66 4.16 -24.45
C ASP A 35 14.37 4.33 -22.94
N HIS A 36 13.45 5.23 -22.59
CA HIS A 36 12.94 5.47 -21.23
C HIS A 36 11.67 4.66 -20.89
N CYS A 37 11.48 4.38 -19.60
CA CYS A 37 10.24 3.83 -19.04
C CYS A 37 9.42 4.98 -18.41
N PRO A 38 8.23 5.32 -18.94
CA PRO A 38 7.40 6.38 -18.36
C PRO A 38 7.01 6.08 -16.91
N ILE A 39 6.98 7.11 -16.06
CA ILE A 39 6.49 7.04 -14.68
C ILE A 39 5.08 7.62 -14.63
N LEU A 40 4.11 6.79 -14.26
CA LEU A 40 2.73 7.18 -14.03
C LEU A 40 2.49 7.40 -12.53
N ILE A 41 1.93 8.55 -12.17
CA ILE A 41 1.54 8.88 -10.79
C ILE A 41 0.03 8.80 -10.68
N HIS A 42 -0.45 7.95 -9.77
CA HIS A 42 -1.85 7.90 -9.37
C HIS A 42 -2.01 8.67 -8.06
N SER A 43 -2.96 9.60 -8.04
CA SER A 43 -3.29 10.41 -6.86
C SER A 43 -4.43 9.81 -6.03
N ASP A 44 -5.21 8.91 -6.62
CA ASP A 44 -6.48 8.38 -6.11
C ASP A 44 -6.36 6.96 -5.53
N GLY A 45 -5.14 6.53 -5.20
CA GLY A 45 -4.90 5.18 -4.72
C GLY A 45 -5.20 4.11 -5.77
N ILE A 46 -5.01 2.85 -5.40
CA ILE A 46 -5.52 1.75 -6.22
C ILE A 46 -7.00 1.64 -5.91
N LYS A 47 -7.87 2.09 -6.84
CA LYS A 47 -9.30 1.84 -6.75
C LYS A 47 -9.50 0.33 -6.62
N ASP A 48 -10.13 -0.10 -5.53
CA ASP A 48 -10.45 -1.50 -5.29
C ASP A 48 -11.45 -1.99 -6.34
N THR A 49 -10.95 -2.48 -7.47
CA THR A 49 -11.75 -3.21 -8.44
C THR A 49 -11.75 -4.72 -8.15
N ASN A 50 -11.00 -5.17 -7.13
CA ASN A 50 -10.79 -6.57 -6.80
C ASN A 50 -11.38 -6.92 -5.42
N GLY A 51 -12.69 -7.08 -5.34
CA GLY A 51 -13.39 -7.80 -4.26
C GLY A 51 -13.07 -7.39 -2.81
N GLU A 52 -13.62 -8.14 -1.87
CA GLU A 52 -13.33 -7.97 -0.45
C GLU A 52 -11.85 -8.31 -0.20
N ARG A 53 -11.00 -7.30 0.04
CA ARG A 53 -9.59 -7.55 0.36
C ARG A 53 -9.51 -8.42 1.60
N SER A 54 -9.05 -9.66 1.45
CA SER A 54 -8.76 -10.52 2.58
C SER A 54 -7.78 -9.82 3.52
N PHE A 55 -8.10 -9.79 4.80
CA PHE A 55 -7.20 -9.29 5.83
C PHE A 55 -5.87 -10.05 5.77
N CYS A 56 -4.79 -9.33 5.50
CA CYS A 56 -3.43 -9.87 5.57
C CYS A 56 -2.73 -9.32 6.80
N PHE A 57 -2.29 -10.20 7.71
CA PHE A 57 -1.44 -9.84 8.84
C PHE A 57 -0.03 -10.42 8.65
N LEU A 58 0.99 -9.72 9.12
CA LEU A 58 2.35 -10.28 9.13
C LEU A 58 2.47 -11.25 10.31
N VAL A 59 2.82 -12.50 10.03
CA VAL A 59 3.04 -13.52 11.07
C VAL A 59 4.11 -13.09 12.07
N ALA A 60 5.09 -12.27 11.66
CA ALA A 60 6.10 -11.73 12.55
C ALA A 60 5.53 -10.95 13.76
N TRP A 61 4.31 -10.42 13.69
CA TRP A 61 3.71 -9.75 14.85
C TRP A 61 3.41 -10.70 16.01
N THR A 62 3.20 -12.00 15.76
CA THR A 62 2.89 -12.97 16.82
C THR A 62 4.07 -13.26 17.74
N THR A 63 5.30 -12.93 17.31
CA THR A 63 6.51 -13.11 18.12
C THR A 63 6.76 -11.94 19.08
N HIS A 64 6.06 -10.82 18.91
CA HIS A 64 6.24 -9.65 19.76
C HIS A 64 5.62 -9.91 21.16
N PRO A 65 6.34 -9.69 22.27
CA PRO A 65 5.84 -10.00 23.63
C PRO A 65 4.50 -9.34 23.98
N ALA A 66 4.23 -8.16 23.44
CA ALA A 66 2.98 -7.42 23.69
C ALA A 66 1.80 -7.83 22.79
N PHE A 67 2.00 -8.73 21.82
CA PHE A 67 0.98 -9.07 20.82
C PHE A 67 -0.34 -9.52 21.46
N GLY A 68 -0.27 -10.45 22.42
CA GLY A 68 -1.46 -10.95 23.12
C GLY A 68 -2.26 -9.84 23.80
N ASN A 69 -1.59 -8.93 24.50
CA ASN A 69 -2.22 -7.81 25.21
C ASN A 69 -2.88 -6.83 24.23
N ILE A 70 -2.21 -6.52 23.12
CA ILE A 70 -2.73 -5.61 22.08
C ILE A 70 -4.01 -6.16 21.47
N VAL A 71 -3.98 -7.44 21.09
CA VAL A 71 -5.12 -8.11 20.45
C VAL A 71 -6.30 -8.23 21.41
N GLN A 72 -6.05 -8.65 22.66
CA GLN A 72 -7.09 -8.76 23.69
C GLN A 72 -7.74 -7.40 23.97
N HIS A 73 -6.93 -6.35 24.13
CA HIS A 73 -7.44 -5.01 24.38
C HIS A 73 -8.24 -4.45 23.18
N ALA A 74 -7.83 -4.75 21.95
CA ALA A 74 -8.57 -4.36 20.76
C ALA A 74 -9.94 -5.06 20.66
N TRP A 75 -10.00 -6.37 20.92
CA TRP A 75 -11.26 -7.13 20.87
C TRP A 75 -12.21 -6.80 22.03
N ASN A 76 -11.69 -6.54 23.22
CA ASN A 76 -12.50 -6.18 24.39
C ASN A 76 -13.09 -4.77 24.32
N LYS A 77 -12.63 -3.92 23.38
CA LYS A 77 -13.16 -2.56 23.21
C LYS A 77 -14.54 -2.51 22.55
N GLY A 78 -15.06 -3.64 22.07
CA GLY A 78 -16.33 -3.73 21.37
C GLY A 78 -16.26 -3.01 20.02
N SER A 79 -16.54 -3.73 18.93
CA SER A 79 -16.74 -3.04 17.65
C SER A 79 -18.08 -2.29 17.72
N PRO A 80 -18.16 -0.98 17.38
CA PRO A 80 -19.43 -0.27 17.27
C PRO A 80 -20.36 -0.82 16.17
N HIS A 81 -19.94 -1.86 15.42
CA HIS A 81 -20.65 -2.34 14.25
C HIS A 81 -20.44 -3.83 13.99
N VAL A 82 -20.91 -4.69 14.91
CA VAL A 82 -21.29 -6.05 14.53
C VAL A 82 -22.82 -6.10 14.54
N PRO A 83 -23.50 -6.16 13.38
CA PRO A 83 -24.91 -6.52 13.37
C PRO A 83 -25.02 -7.92 13.96
N ASN A 84 -25.82 -8.06 15.02
CA ASN A 84 -26.12 -9.35 15.61
C ASN A 84 -26.67 -10.30 14.53
N GLY A 85 -26.03 -11.45 14.35
CA GLY A 85 -26.61 -12.57 13.59
C GLY A 85 -25.68 -13.18 12.54
N LEU A 86 -24.85 -14.12 12.98
CA LEU A 86 -24.74 -15.45 12.36
C LEU A 86 -25.08 -16.47 13.44
#